data_AF-A0A7V5UE43-F1
#
_entry.id   AF-A0A7V5UE43-F1
#
_cell.length_a   1.000
_cell.length_b   1.000
_cell.length_c   1.000
_cell.angle_alpha   90.00
_cell.angle_beta   90.00
_cell.angle_gamma   90.00
#
_symmetry.space_group_name_H-M   'P 1'
#
loop_
_entity.id
_entity.type
_entity.pdbx_description
1 polymer ?
#
loop_
_entity_poly.entity_id
_entity_poly.type
_entity_poly.pdbx_seq_one_letter_code
_entity_poly.pdbx_strand_id
1 'polypeptide(L)'
;MIDYHPLFTLLRENGLVRWADELPARINQKLSPSRNRELPGWQALLEGLPPVPAEKVDLNASAVGVQSQNMSAAQRAVIEKELKKLHPWRKGPYNIHGIYI
;
A
#
# COMPACT_ATOMS: atom_id res chain seq x y z
N MET A 1 -1.13 -8.49 8.74
CA MET A 1 -1.32 -9.35 7.54
C MET A 1 -2.50 -8.80 6.73
N ILE A 2 -2.32 -8.55 5.43
CA ILE A 2 -3.35 -7.96 4.56
C ILE A 2 -4.55 -8.92 4.43
N ASP A 3 -5.76 -8.42 4.64
CA ASP A 3 -6.99 -9.16 4.41
C ASP A 3 -7.41 -9.08 2.94
N TYR A 4 -7.48 -10.23 2.26
CA TYR A 4 -7.86 -10.35 0.85
C TYR A 4 -9.30 -10.83 0.63
N HIS A 5 -10.07 -11.13 1.70
CA HIS A 5 -11.46 -11.56 1.55
C HIS A 5 -12.32 -10.59 0.73
N PRO A 6 -12.23 -9.25 0.90
CA PRO A 6 -12.99 -8.31 0.09
C PRO A 6 -12.70 -8.44 -1.42
N LEU A 7 -11.45 -8.70 -1.78
CA LEU A 7 -11.06 -8.93 -3.17
C LEU A 7 -11.71 -10.21 -3.71
N PHE A 8 -11.70 -11.31 -2.95
CA PHE A 8 -12.28 -12.58 -3.42
C PHE A 8 -13.79 -12.47 -3.61
N THR A 9 -14.49 -11.76 -2.72
CA THR A 9 -15.92 -11.44 -2.87
C THR A 9 -16.16 -10.65 -4.14
N LEU A 10 -15.42 -9.54 -4.34
CA LEU A 10 -15.54 -8.69 -5.52
C LEU A 10 -15.33 -9.49 -6.82
N LEU A 11 -14.33 -10.37 -6.86
CA LEU A 11 -14.06 -11.21 -8.03
C LEU A 11 -15.23 -12.14 -8.35
N ARG A 12 -15.84 -12.77 -7.35
CA ARG A 12 -17.01 -13.64 -7.58
C ARG A 12 -18.21 -12.85 -8.10
N GLU A 13 -18.50 -11.71 -7.48
CA GLU A 13 -19.62 -10.83 -7.88
C GLU A 13 -19.47 -10.33 -9.32
N ASN A 14 -18.24 -10.17 -9.80
CA ASN A 14 -17.94 -9.76 -11.18
C ASN A 14 -17.70 -10.94 -12.14
N GLY A 15 -18.10 -12.16 -11.77
CA GLY A 15 -18.02 -13.34 -12.64
C GLY A 15 -16.61 -13.96 -12.78
N LEU A 16 -15.62 -13.47 -12.04
CA LEU A 16 -14.23 -13.98 -12.03
C LEU A 16 -14.06 -15.11 -11.01
N VAL A 17 -15.01 -16.05 -10.98
CA VAL A 17 -15.12 -17.11 -9.96
C VAL A 17 -13.86 -17.97 -9.90
N ARG A 18 -13.34 -18.40 -11.05
CA ARG A 18 -12.10 -19.18 -11.14
C ARG A 18 -10.91 -18.47 -10.45
N TRP A 19 -10.81 -17.16 -10.61
CA TRP A 19 -9.75 -16.39 -9.95
C TRP A 19 -9.96 -16.31 -8.45
N ALA A 20 -11.20 -16.10 -8.00
CA ALA A 20 -11.53 -16.10 -6.58
C ALA A 20 -11.20 -17.44 -5.89
N ASP A 21 -11.31 -18.57 -6.62
CA ASP A 21 -10.96 -19.90 -6.12
C ASP A 21 -9.45 -20.15 -6.09
N GLU A 22 -8.71 -19.73 -7.12
CA GLU A 22 -7.28 -20.04 -7.26
C GLU A 22 -6.36 -19.08 -6.47
N LEU A 23 -6.75 -17.80 -6.33
CA LEU A 23 -5.90 -16.76 -5.76
C LEU A 23 -5.50 -16.99 -4.29
N PRO A 24 -6.36 -17.46 -3.37
CA PRO A 24 -6.00 -17.62 -1.96
C PRO A 24 -4.75 -18.51 -1.76
N ALA A 25 -4.74 -19.68 -2.40
CA ALA A 25 -3.61 -20.61 -2.33
C ALA A 25 -2.34 -19.99 -2.96
N ARG A 26 -2.48 -19.31 -4.09
CA ARG A 26 -1.35 -18.67 -4.79
C ARG A 26 -0.77 -17.51 -3.97
N ILE A 27 -1.60 -16.68 -3.35
CA ILE A 27 -1.17 -15.58 -2.47
C ILE A 27 -0.38 -16.14 -1.29
N ASN A 28 -0.94 -17.13 -0.59
CA ASN A 28 -0.26 -17.76 0.56
C ASN A 28 1.09 -18.38 0.19
N GLN A 29 1.17 -19.02 -0.99
CA GLN A 29 2.42 -19.59 -1.48
C GLN A 29 3.43 -18.52 -1.93
N LYS A 30 2.97 -17.45 -2.57
CA LYS A 30 3.86 -16.46 -3.22
C LYS A 30 4.30 -15.33 -2.29
N LEU A 31 3.44 -14.95 -1.34
CA LEU A 31 3.66 -13.89 -0.36
C LEU A 31 3.95 -14.48 1.03
N SER A 32 4.60 -15.64 1.09
CA SER A 32 5.07 -16.21 2.36
C SER A 32 6.38 -15.56 2.82
N PRO A 33 6.56 -15.30 4.13
CA PRO A 33 7.84 -14.86 4.69
C PRO A 33 9.01 -15.80 4.34
N SER A 34 8.73 -17.10 4.20
CA SER A 34 9.73 -18.11 3.83
C SER A 34 10.33 -17.91 2.44
N ARG A 35 9.63 -17.24 1.52
CA ARG A 35 10.12 -16.96 0.16
C ARG A 35 10.58 -15.51 -0.02
N ASN A 36 10.07 -14.58 0.78
CA ASN A 36 10.39 -13.16 0.69
C ASN A 36 10.93 -12.66 2.03
N ARG A 37 12.26 -12.69 2.20
CA ARG A 37 12.93 -12.32 3.46
C ARG A 37 12.64 -10.89 3.93
N GLU A 38 12.48 -9.96 2.99
CA GLU A 38 12.21 -8.55 3.27
C GLU A 38 10.73 -8.26 3.59
N LEU A 39 9.81 -9.17 3.20
CA LEU A 39 8.37 -8.92 3.27
C LEU A 39 7.87 -8.62 4.69
N PRO A 40 8.29 -9.35 5.75
CA PRO A 40 7.90 -9.00 7.12
C PRO A 40 8.37 -7.60 7.53
N GLY A 41 9.57 -7.19 7.12
CA GLY A 41 10.11 -5.87 7.42
C GLY A 41 9.31 -4.76 6.73
N TRP A 42 8.95 -4.95 5.47
CA TRP A 42 8.08 -4.00 4.76
C TRP A 42 6.67 -3.94 5.34
N GLN A 43 6.10 -5.07 5.74
CA GLN A 43 4.79 -5.08 6.41
C GLN A 43 4.82 -4.33 7.73
N ALA A 44 5.80 -4.61 8.59
CA ALA A 44 5.96 -3.92 9.86
C ALA A 44 6.18 -2.41 9.68
N LEU A 45 6.92 -2.01 8.64
CA LEU A 45 7.10 -0.60 8.29
C LEU A 45 5.77 0.07 7.93
N LEU A 46 4.98 -0.57 7.06
CA LEU A 46 3.68 -0.05 6.64
C LEU A 46 2.68 0.03 7.81
N GLU A 47 2.67 -1.00 8.68
CA GLU A 47 1.85 -1.03 9.90
C GLU A 47 2.30 0.04 10.92
N GLY A 48 3.58 0.43 10.90
CA GLY A 48 4.14 1.48 11.75
C GLY A 48 3.97 2.91 11.24
N LEU A 49 3.44 3.11 10.03
CA LEU A 49 3.18 4.45 9.52
C LEU A 49 2.06 5.12 10.35
N PRO A 50 2.22 6.41 10.72
CA PRO A 50 1.17 7.11 11.44
C PRO A 50 -0.07 7.21 10.53
N PRO A 51 -1.28 6.95 11.07
CA PRO A 51 -2.50 7.11 10.29
C PRO A 51 -2.72 8.59 9.97
N VAL A 52 -2.97 8.89 8.70
CA VAL A 52 -3.31 10.24 8.21
C VAL A 52 -4.53 10.13 7.30
N PRO A 53 -5.57 10.94 7.50
CA PRO A 53 -6.75 10.90 6.64
C PRO A 53 -6.41 11.37 5.22
N ALA A 54 -6.93 10.69 4.21
CA ALA A 54 -6.84 11.14 2.83
C ALA A 54 -8.02 12.08 2.52
N GLU A 55 -7.92 13.33 2.97
CA GLU A 55 -8.98 14.35 2.80
C GLU A 55 -9.19 14.73 1.33
N LYS A 56 -8.11 14.75 0.55
CA LYS A 56 -8.16 14.93 -0.90
C LYS A 56 -7.38 13.81 -1.57
N VAL A 57 -7.98 13.17 -2.56
CA VAL A 57 -7.39 12.10 -3.36
C VAL A 57 -7.38 12.56 -4.82
N ASP A 58 -6.20 12.52 -5.45
CA ASP A 58 -6.03 12.87 -6.86
C ASP A 58 -5.37 11.71 -7.61
N LEU A 59 -6.17 11.03 -8.43
CA LEU A 59 -5.75 9.88 -9.23
C LEU A 59 -5.62 10.23 -10.72
N ASN A 60 -6.01 11.45 -11.13
CA ASN A 60 -6.01 11.90 -12.52
C ASN A 60 -5.12 13.13 -12.68
N ALA A 61 -3.88 13.01 -12.22
CA ALA A 61 -2.88 14.06 -12.24
C ALA A 61 -1.51 13.50 -12.64
N SER A 62 -0.58 14.40 -12.95
CA SER A 62 0.80 14.05 -13.31
C SER A 62 1.54 13.30 -12.20
N ALA A 63 1.11 13.46 -10.95
CA ALA A 63 1.52 12.63 -9.82
C ALA A 63 0.27 12.19 -9.05
N VAL A 64 0.08 10.88 -8.91
CA VAL A 64 -1.05 10.36 -8.14
C VAL A 64 -0.78 10.57 -6.66
N GLY A 65 -1.79 11.00 -5.91
CA GLY A 65 -1.51 11.49 -4.57
C GLY A 65 -2.70 11.67 -3.66
N VAL A 66 -2.36 11.89 -2.40
CA VAL A 66 -3.30 12.18 -1.32
C VAL A 66 -2.80 13.38 -0.53
N GLN A 67 -3.72 14.17 0.02
CA GLN A 67 -3.42 15.34 0.83
C GLN A 67 -4.29 15.37 2.08
N SER A 68 -3.72 15.92 3.15
CA SER A 68 -4.44 16.27 4.39
C SER A 68 -3.94 17.63 4.84
N GLN A 69 -4.87 18.49 5.26
CA GLN A 69 -4.56 19.78 5.85
C GLN A 69 -4.13 19.65 7.32
N ASN A 70 -4.49 18.53 7.97
CA ASN A 70 -4.29 18.30 9.40
C ASN A 70 -3.04 17.45 9.72
N MET A 71 -2.05 17.44 8.83
CA MET A 71 -0.81 16.69 9.05
C MET A 71 0.31 17.60 9.57
N SER A 72 0.84 17.28 10.75
CA SER A 72 1.97 18.03 11.31
C SER A 72 3.27 17.81 10.52
N ALA A 73 4.20 18.76 10.62
CA ALA A 73 5.53 18.63 10.01
C ALA A 73 6.32 17.43 10.58
N ALA A 74 6.15 17.12 11.87
CA ALA A 74 6.78 15.97 12.50
C ALA A 74 6.25 14.65 11.92
N GLN A 75 4.92 14.51 11.74
CA GLN A 75 4.34 13.35 11.09
C GLN A 75 4.82 13.21 9.64
N ARG A 76 4.89 14.32 8.89
CA ARG A 76 5.44 14.31 7.52
C ARG A 76 6.86 13.75 7.49
N ALA A 77 7.73 14.23 8.37
CA ALA A 77 9.12 13.79 8.44
C ALA A 77 9.26 12.31 8.79
N VAL A 78 8.40 11.79 9.69
CA VAL A 78 8.35 10.36 10.01
C VAL A 78 7.91 9.55 8.79
N ILE A 79 6.80 9.92 8.14
CA ILE A 79 6.31 9.22 6.95
C ILE A 79 7.36 9.23 5.84
N GLU A 80 8.00 10.37 5.56
CA GLU A 80 9.03 10.47 4.54
C GLU A 80 10.22 9.55 4.84
N LYS A 81 10.70 9.54 6.09
CA LYS A 81 11.79 8.68 6.54
C LYS A 81 11.45 7.20 6.36
N GLU A 82 10.24 6.79 6.73
CA GLU A 82 9.81 5.40 6.60
C GLU A 82 9.62 5.01 5.12
N LEU A 83 8.94 5.83 4.30
CA LEU A 83 8.78 5.56 2.87
C LEU A 83 10.11 5.48 2.12
N LYS A 84 11.15 6.22 2.58
CA LYS A 84 12.51 6.11 2.04
C LYS A 84 13.14 4.73 2.24
N LYS A 85 12.75 3.96 3.28
CA LYS A 85 13.27 2.58 3.47
C LYS A 85 12.68 1.58 2.46
N LEU A 86 11.61 1.95 1.75
CA LEU A 86 11.02 1.13 0.69
C LEU A 86 11.69 1.34 -0.68
N HIS A 87 12.82 2.07 -0.74
CA HIS A 87 13.59 2.20 -1.97
C HIS A 87 14.14 0.84 -2.45
N PRO A 88 14.29 0.65 -3.77
CA PRO A 88 14.08 1.65 -4.83
C PRO A 88 12.63 1.74 -5.32
N TRP A 89 12.09 2.96 -5.39
CA TRP A 89 10.83 3.26 -6.08
C TRP A 89 11.06 3.35 -7.58
N ARG A 90 10.52 2.39 -8.34
CA ARG A 90 10.75 2.28 -9.80
C ARG A 90 9.58 2.77 -10.65
N LYS A 91 8.43 3.02 -10.03
CA LYS A 91 7.21 3.55 -10.65
C LYS A 91 6.78 4.76 -9.84
N GLY A 92 6.14 5.72 -10.51
CA GLY A 92 5.80 7.02 -9.95
C GLY A 92 5.52 8.04 -11.07
N PRO A 93 5.38 9.33 -10.73
CA PRO A 93 5.59 9.88 -9.39
C PRO A 93 4.36 9.77 -8.47
N TYR A 94 4.61 9.67 -7.16
CA TYR A 94 3.59 9.75 -6.12
C TYR A 94 3.71 11.05 -5.31
N ASN A 95 2.59 11.62 -4.88
CA ASN A 95 2.56 12.75 -3.94
C ASN A 95 1.75 12.38 -2.68
N ILE A 96 2.44 11.99 -1.62
CA ILE A 96 1.82 11.50 -0.38
C ILE A 96 1.94 12.61 0.67
N HIS A 97 0.88 13.37 0.86
CA HIS A 97 0.80 14.50 1.80
C HIS A 97 1.93 15.54 1.65
N GLY A 98 2.34 15.80 0.41
CA GLY A 98 3.43 16.70 0.05
C GLY A 98 4.81 16.03 -0.04
N ILE A 99 4.90 14.73 0.23
CA ILE A 99 6.11 13.92 0.04
C ILE A 99 6.11 13.40 -1.39
N TYR A 100 7.10 13.82 -2.18
CA TYR A 100 7.25 13.40 -3.57
C TYR A 100 8.16 12.17 -3.65
N ILE A 101 7.66 11.11 -4.29
CA ILE A 101 8.35 9.83 -4.47
C ILE A 101 8.44 9.49 -5.95
#